data_AF-A0A8C9I3U3-F1
#
_entry.id   AF-A0A8C9I3U3-F1
#
_cell.length_a   1.000
_cell.length_b   1.000
_cell.length_c   1.000
_cell.angle_alpha   90.00
_cell.angle_beta   90.00
_cell.angle_gamma   90.00
#
_symmetry.space_group_name_H-M   'P 1'
#
loop_
_entity.id
_entity.type
_entity.pdbx_description
1 polymer ?
#
loop_
_entity_poly.entity_id
_entity_poly.type
_entity_poly.pdbx_seq_one_letter_code
_entity_poly.pdbx_strand_id
1 'polypeptide(L)'
;MGFVKVVKNKAYFKRYQVKFRRRREGKTDYYARKRLVIQDKNKYNTPKYRMIVRVTNRDIICQIAYARIEGDMIVCAAYAHELPKYGVKVGLTNYAAAYCTGLLLARRMEEMYKKAHAAIRENPVYEKKPKKEVKKKRWNRPKMSLAQKKDRVAQKKASFLRAQERAAES
;
A
#
# COMPACT_ATOMS: atom_id res chain seq x y z
N MET A 1 -23.28 -9.58 37.08
CA MET A 1 -22.89 -10.84 36.41
C MET A 1 -23.36 -10.74 34.96
N GLY A 2 -22.46 -10.84 33.98
CA GLY A 2 -22.87 -10.64 32.57
C GLY A 2 -23.71 -11.82 32.09
N PHE A 3 -24.94 -11.56 31.63
CA PHE A 3 -25.86 -12.58 31.12
C PHE A 3 -25.49 -13.15 29.73
N VAL A 4 -24.44 -12.59 29.09
CA VAL A 4 -24.00 -12.99 27.74
C VAL A 4 -22.68 -13.74 27.80
N LYS A 5 -22.64 -14.93 27.18
CA LYS A 5 -21.42 -15.74 27.05
C LYS A 5 -20.37 -15.00 26.22
N VAL A 6 -19.14 -14.94 26.74
CA VAL A 6 -18.01 -14.34 26.02
C VAL A 6 -17.57 -15.24 24.86
N VAL A 7 -17.94 -14.85 23.63
CA VAL A 7 -17.61 -15.60 22.40
C VAL A 7 -16.14 -15.43 21.99
N LYS A 8 -15.60 -14.20 22.08
CA LYS A 8 -14.19 -13.88 21.74
C LYS A 8 -13.26 -14.17 22.91
N ASN A 9 -13.25 -15.43 23.35
CA ASN A 9 -12.44 -15.90 24.47
C ASN A 9 -11.03 -16.37 24.03
N LYS A 10 -10.18 -16.77 24.98
CA LYS A 10 -8.83 -17.29 24.71
C LYS A 10 -8.85 -18.49 23.74
N ALA A 11 -9.85 -19.37 23.89
CA ALA A 11 -10.00 -20.55 23.05
C ALA A 11 -10.41 -20.22 21.60
N TYR A 12 -11.13 -19.13 21.37
CA TYR A 12 -11.45 -18.60 20.05
C TYR A 12 -10.18 -18.14 19.33
N PHE A 13 -9.38 -17.28 19.97
CA PHE A 13 -8.15 -16.74 19.35
C PHE A 13 -7.09 -17.81 19.08
N LYS A 14 -7.03 -18.87 19.90
CA LYS A 14 -6.13 -20.02 19.66
C LYS A 14 -6.38 -20.74 18.33
N ARG A 15 -7.63 -20.73 17.82
CA ARG A 15 -8.03 -21.40 16.57
C ARG A 15 -8.40 -20.43 15.45
N TYR A 16 -8.22 -19.13 15.67
CA TYR A 16 -8.67 -18.12 14.73
C TYR A 16 -7.73 -18.04 13.52
N GLN A 17 -8.20 -18.49 12.37
CA GLN A 17 -7.47 -18.37 11.12
C GLN A 17 -7.73 -17.02 10.46
N VAL A 18 -6.70 -16.19 10.38
CA VAL A 18 -6.79 -14.89 9.71
C VAL A 18 -6.86 -15.05 8.19
N LYS A 19 -7.71 -14.26 7.54
CA LYS A 19 -7.66 -14.09 6.08
C LYS A 19 -6.42 -13.29 5.67
N PHE A 20 -6.05 -13.34 4.39
CA PHE A 20 -4.92 -12.59 3.84
C PHE A 20 -5.01 -11.09 4.15
N ARG A 21 -3.85 -10.43 4.33
CA ARG A 21 -3.75 -9.02 4.75
C ARG A 21 -4.66 -8.09 3.92
N ARG A 22 -4.57 -8.13 2.58
CA ARG A 22 -5.39 -7.28 1.70
C ARG A 22 -6.88 -7.61 1.73
N ARG A 23 -7.25 -8.85 2.07
CA ARG A 23 -8.65 -9.25 2.24
C ARG A 23 -9.23 -8.69 3.54
N ARG A 24 -8.43 -8.65 4.62
CA ARG A 24 -8.80 -8.00 5.90
C ARG A 24 -8.90 -6.48 5.75
N GLU A 25 -8.07 -5.87 4.92
CA GLU A 25 -8.17 -4.45 4.56
C GLU A 25 -9.30 -4.15 3.55
N GLY A 26 -9.97 -5.17 3.00
CA GLY A 26 -11.06 -4.98 2.03
C GLY A 26 -10.63 -4.47 0.65
N LYS A 27 -9.33 -4.49 0.33
CA LYS A 27 -8.79 -3.86 -0.91
C LYS A 27 -8.69 -4.79 -2.11
N THR A 28 -8.90 -6.09 -1.92
CA THR A 28 -8.68 -7.09 -2.98
C THR A 28 -9.57 -8.30 -2.79
N ASP A 29 -10.33 -8.60 -3.83
CA ASP A 29 -10.89 -9.92 -4.02
C ASP A 29 -9.85 -10.83 -4.71
N TYR A 30 -9.49 -11.91 -4.01
CA TYR A 30 -8.52 -12.88 -4.51
C TYR A 30 -9.12 -13.85 -5.53
N TYR A 31 -10.44 -14.03 -5.55
CA TYR A 31 -11.11 -14.88 -6.53
C TYR A 31 -11.03 -14.28 -7.93
N ALA A 32 -11.44 -13.02 -8.07
CA ALA A 32 -11.25 -12.27 -9.32
C ALA A 32 -9.77 -12.11 -9.69
N ARG A 33 -8.89 -11.81 -8.72
CA ARG A 33 -7.45 -11.63 -8.98
C ARG A 33 -6.81 -12.90 -9.55
N LYS A 34 -7.15 -14.09 -9.03
CA LYS A 34 -6.62 -15.38 -9.51
C LYS A 34 -6.84 -15.54 -11.01
N ARG A 35 -8.06 -15.25 -11.50
CA ARG A 35 -8.44 -15.39 -12.92
C ARG A 35 -7.82 -14.31 -13.80
N LEU A 36 -7.78 -13.09 -13.28
CA LEU A 36 -7.29 -11.93 -14.04
C LEU A 36 -5.78 -12.02 -14.31
N VAL A 37 -5.00 -12.48 -13.34
CA VAL A 37 -3.53 -12.30 -13.36
C VAL A 37 -2.74 -13.53 -13.79
N ILE A 38 -3.29 -14.74 -13.61
CA ILE A 38 -2.59 -15.97 -13.95
C ILE A 38 -2.48 -16.08 -15.48
N GLN A 39 -1.26 -16.35 -15.93
CA GLN A 39 -0.94 -16.63 -17.33
C GLN A 39 -0.99 -18.13 -17.60
N ASP A 40 -1.35 -18.49 -18.83
CA ASP A 40 -1.28 -19.87 -19.31
C ASP A 40 0.16 -20.38 -19.25
N LYS A 41 0.35 -21.60 -18.73
CA LYS A 41 1.70 -22.11 -18.45
C LYS A 41 2.53 -22.39 -19.70
N ASN A 42 1.87 -22.67 -20.82
CA ASN A 42 2.50 -22.82 -22.14
C ASN A 42 3.10 -21.51 -22.69
N LYS A 43 2.79 -20.33 -22.10
CA LYS A 43 3.36 -19.04 -22.48
C LYS A 43 4.61 -18.65 -21.68
N TYR A 44 5.02 -19.51 -20.74
CA TYR A 44 6.22 -19.40 -19.92
C TYR A 44 6.39 -18.00 -19.28
N ASN A 45 7.32 -17.20 -19.80
CA ASN A 45 7.71 -15.90 -19.24
C ASN A 45 6.95 -14.71 -19.82
N THR A 46 5.99 -14.93 -20.73
CA THR A 46 5.21 -13.84 -21.33
C THR A 46 4.33 -13.16 -20.26
N PRO A 47 4.52 -11.87 -19.97
CA PRO A 47 3.74 -11.17 -18.95
C PRO A 47 2.28 -11.01 -19.37
N LYS A 48 1.35 -11.29 -18.46
CA LYS A 48 -0.08 -10.97 -18.62
C LYS A 48 -0.34 -9.58 -18.04
N TYR A 49 -0.45 -8.59 -18.90
CA TYR A 49 -0.72 -7.21 -18.50
C TYR A 49 -2.18 -7.02 -18.10
N ARG A 50 -2.42 -6.17 -17.09
CA ARG A 50 -3.75 -5.72 -16.70
C ARG A 50 -3.76 -4.21 -16.48
N MET A 51 -4.86 -3.57 -16.88
CA MET A 51 -5.14 -2.19 -16.54
C MET A 51 -5.84 -2.14 -15.18
N ILE A 52 -5.23 -1.46 -14.22
CA ILE A 52 -5.76 -1.22 -12.89
C ILE A 52 -6.33 0.19 -12.87
N VAL A 53 -7.66 0.28 -12.74
CA VAL A 53 -8.35 1.57 -12.53
C VAL A 53 -8.84 1.63 -11.09
N ARG A 54 -8.55 2.74 -10.39
CA ARG A 54 -8.98 3.02 -9.03
C ARG A 54 -9.47 4.46 -8.94
N VAL A 55 -10.77 4.62 -8.78
CA VAL A 55 -11.39 5.92 -8.49
C VAL A 55 -11.40 6.11 -6.98
N THR A 56 -10.84 7.22 -6.53
CA THR A 56 -10.87 7.67 -5.13
C THR A 56 -11.68 8.95 -5.03
N ASN A 57 -11.94 9.44 -3.81
CA ASN A 57 -12.79 10.61 -3.61
C ASN A 57 -12.29 11.88 -4.30
N ARG A 58 -10.99 12.00 -4.58
CA ARG A 58 -10.38 13.22 -5.14
C ARG A 58 -9.41 12.96 -6.29
N ASP A 59 -9.24 11.70 -6.69
CA ASP A 59 -8.26 11.32 -7.72
C ASP A 59 -8.68 10.05 -8.45
N ILE A 60 -8.25 9.92 -9.70
CA ILE A 60 -8.40 8.71 -10.51
C ILE A 60 -6.99 8.19 -10.79
N ILE A 61 -6.76 6.94 -10.42
CA ILE A 61 -5.46 6.28 -10.57
C ILE A 61 -5.61 5.18 -11.62
N CYS A 62 -4.84 5.30 -12.69
CA CYS A 62 -4.80 4.33 -13.78
C CYS A 62 -3.37 3.78 -13.89
N GLN A 63 -3.21 2.46 -13.86
CA GLN A 63 -1.90 1.81 -13.92
C GLN A 63 -1.94 0.60 -14.86
N ILE A 64 -0.82 0.31 -15.51
CA ILE A 64 -0.62 -0.96 -16.22
C ILE A 64 0.39 -1.78 -15.44
N ALA A 65 0.02 -3.00 -15.10
CA ALA A 65 0.86 -3.89 -14.30
C ALA A 65 0.79 -5.34 -14.77
N TYR A 66 1.82 -6.11 -14.44
CA TYR A 66 1.83 -7.57 -14.56
C TYR A 66 2.35 -8.18 -13.26
N ALA A 67 2.00 -9.43 -12.97
CA ALA A 67 2.45 -10.10 -11.75
C ALA A 67 3.82 -10.77 -11.92
N ARG A 68 4.66 -10.66 -10.89
CA ARG A 68 5.81 -11.50 -10.62
C ARG A 68 5.66 -12.12 -9.22
N ILE A 69 6.56 -13.04 -8.87
CA ILE A 69 6.53 -13.75 -7.57
C ILE A 69 6.71 -12.78 -6.40
N GLU A 70 7.62 -11.83 -6.53
CA GLU A 70 7.92 -10.82 -5.51
C GLU A 70 6.77 -9.81 -5.32
N GLY A 71 6.00 -9.57 -6.38
CA GLY A 71 4.96 -8.55 -6.40
C GLY A 71 4.53 -8.18 -7.83
N ASP A 72 3.57 -7.27 -7.93
CA ASP A 72 3.20 -6.72 -9.23
C ASP A 72 4.23 -5.66 -9.65
N MET A 73 4.69 -5.73 -10.90
CA MET A 73 5.53 -4.73 -11.52
C MET A 73 4.65 -3.73 -12.27
N ILE A 74 4.76 -2.45 -11.93
CA ILE A 74 4.03 -1.36 -12.61
C ILE A 74 4.87 -0.91 -13.80
N VAL A 75 4.27 -0.93 -14.99
CA VAL A 75 4.91 -0.49 -16.24
C VAL A 75 4.75 1.01 -16.41
N CYS A 76 3.51 1.50 -16.28
CA CYS A 76 3.17 2.91 -16.42
C CYS A 76 2.04 3.27 -15.47
N ALA A 77 1.98 4.54 -15.07
CA ALA A 77 0.93 5.12 -14.25
C ALA A 77 0.48 6.49 -14.78
N ALA A 78 -0.79 6.79 -14.59
CA ALA A 78 -1.40 8.07 -14.82
C ALA A 78 -2.37 8.41 -13.68
N TYR A 79 -2.54 9.69 -13.41
CA TYR A 79 -3.27 10.22 -12.26
C TYR A 79 -4.13 11.41 -12.68
N ALA A 80 -5.27 11.63 -12.03
CA ALA A 80 -6.09 12.79 -12.36
C ALA A 80 -5.47 14.10 -11.85
N HIS A 81 -4.73 14.08 -10.74
CA HIS A 81 -4.01 15.25 -10.23
C HIS A 81 -2.91 15.79 -11.15
N GLU A 82 -2.55 15.08 -12.23
CA GLU A 82 -1.63 15.58 -13.25
C GLU A 82 -2.34 16.24 -14.44
N LEU A 83 -3.66 16.04 -14.58
CA LEU A 83 -4.49 16.64 -15.64
C LEU A 83 -4.49 18.18 -15.65
N PRO A 84 -4.32 18.90 -14.53
CA PRO A 84 -4.18 20.35 -14.56
C PRO A 84 -3.03 20.86 -15.44
N LYS A 85 -1.98 20.05 -15.66
CA LYS A 85 -0.87 20.37 -16.57
C LYS A 85 -1.29 20.36 -18.05
N TYR A 86 -2.39 19.68 -18.36
CA TYR A 86 -2.93 19.51 -19.71
C TYR A 86 -4.23 20.32 -19.91
N GLY A 87 -4.52 21.27 -19.02
CA GLY A 87 -5.64 22.22 -19.16
C GLY A 87 -6.87 21.92 -18.29
N VAL A 88 -7.01 20.72 -17.73
CA VAL A 88 -8.16 20.36 -16.88
C VAL A 88 -7.85 20.71 -15.41
N LYS A 89 -8.13 21.95 -15.02
CA LYS A 89 -7.75 22.50 -13.70
C LYS A 89 -8.58 21.95 -12.53
N VAL A 90 -9.85 21.62 -12.76
CA VAL A 90 -10.82 21.20 -11.73
C VAL A 90 -11.66 20.02 -12.23
N GLY A 91 -12.44 19.40 -11.35
CA GLY A 91 -13.34 18.29 -11.75
C GLY A 91 -12.61 16.98 -12.03
N LEU A 92 -11.56 16.68 -11.27
CA LEU A 92 -10.64 15.56 -11.52
C LEU A 92 -11.21 14.15 -11.30
N THR A 93 -12.45 14.03 -10.84
CA THR A 93 -13.12 12.75 -10.55
C THR A 93 -14.35 12.50 -11.41
N ASN A 94 -14.62 13.35 -12.41
CA ASN A 94 -15.73 13.16 -13.32
C ASN A 94 -15.40 12.16 -14.43
N TYR A 95 -16.40 11.80 -15.25
CA TYR A 95 -16.24 10.88 -16.36
C TYR A 95 -15.22 11.36 -17.40
N ALA A 96 -15.20 12.66 -17.70
CA ALA A 96 -14.25 13.26 -18.64
C ALA A 96 -12.80 13.11 -18.15
N ALA A 97 -12.53 13.38 -16.87
CA ALA A 97 -11.23 13.17 -16.25
C ALA A 97 -10.83 11.69 -16.25
N ALA A 98 -11.77 10.76 -16.04
CA ALA A 98 -11.52 9.33 -16.16
C ALA A 98 -11.05 8.95 -17.58
N TYR A 99 -11.72 9.48 -18.61
CA TYR A 99 -11.32 9.28 -19.99
C TYR A 99 -9.95 9.88 -20.29
N CYS A 100 -9.70 11.13 -19.89
CA CYS A 100 -8.42 11.81 -20.08
C CYS A 100 -7.26 11.07 -19.37
N THR A 101 -7.46 10.58 -18.14
CA THR A 101 -6.43 9.78 -17.44
C THR A 101 -6.13 8.46 -18.14
N GLY A 102 -7.17 7.79 -18.68
CA GLY A 102 -7.00 6.57 -19.48
C GLY A 102 -6.23 6.82 -20.78
N LEU A 103 -6.57 7.88 -21.50
CA LEU A 103 -5.87 8.29 -22.73
C LEU A 103 -4.41 8.65 -22.45
N LEU A 104 -4.16 9.40 -21.38
CA LEU A 104 -2.81 9.77 -20.96
C LEU A 104 -1.96 8.55 -20.62
N LEU A 105 -2.54 7.55 -19.93
CA LEU A 105 -1.87 6.29 -19.63
C LEU A 105 -1.45 5.56 -20.92
N ALA A 106 -2.35 5.48 -21.90
CA ALA A 106 -2.07 4.82 -23.18
C ALA A 106 -0.96 5.53 -23.96
N ARG A 107 -1.02 6.87 -24.07
CA ARG A 107 -0.01 7.68 -24.76
C ARG A 107 1.36 7.58 -24.10
N ARG A 108 1.43 7.59 -22.77
CA ARG A 108 2.69 7.39 -22.04
C ARG A 108 3.29 6.02 -22.29
N MET A 109 2.47 4.97 -22.32
CA MET A 109 2.95 3.63 -22.62
C MET A 109 3.56 3.57 -24.03
N GLU A 110 2.87 4.15 -25.02
CA GLU A 110 3.34 4.23 -26.41
C GLU A 110 4.67 4.99 -26.52
N GLU A 111 4.74 6.20 -25.94
CA GLU A 111 5.95 7.02 -25.94
C GLU A 111 7.13 6.34 -25.24
N MET A 112 6.88 5.66 -24.11
CA MET A 112 7.92 4.96 -23.36
C MET A 112 8.59 3.90 -24.23
N TYR A 113 7.82 3.08 -24.96
CA TYR A 113 8.39 2.06 -25.84
C TYR A 113 9.15 2.67 -27.01
N LYS A 114 8.61 3.72 -27.64
CA LYS A 114 9.30 4.45 -28.72
C LYS A 114 10.66 5.01 -28.24
N LYS A 115 10.68 5.67 -27.07
CA LYS A 115 11.88 6.23 -26.46
C LYS A 115 12.88 5.15 -26.05
N ALA A 116 12.41 4.06 -25.45
CA ALA A 116 13.27 2.94 -25.05
C ALA A 116 13.95 2.30 -26.27
N HIS A 117 13.22 2.08 -27.37
CA HIS A 117 13.81 1.53 -28.59
C HIS A 117 14.85 2.47 -29.21
N ALA A 118 14.62 3.79 -29.18
CA ALA A 118 15.60 4.76 -29.63
C ALA A 118 16.86 4.77 -28.75
N ALA A 119 16.69 4.84 -27.43
CA ALA A 119 17.80 4.90 -26.47
C ALA A 119 18.68 3.64 -26.46
N ILE A 120 18.09 2.44 -26.56
CA ILE A 120 18.85 1.18 -26.63
C ILE A 120 19.73 1.14 -27.90
N ARG A 121 19.26 1.73 -29.00
CA ARG A 121 20.04 1.82 -30.25
C ARG A 121 21.19 2.82 -30.13
N GLU A 122 21.00 3.92 -29.42
CA GLU A 122 22.05 4.94 -29.23
C GLU A 122 23.15 4.49 -28.26
N ASN A 123 22.77 3.99 -27.06
CA ASN A 123 23.75 3.57 -26.05
C ASN A 123 23.25 2.38 -25.22
N PRO A 124 23.83 1.18 -25.42
CA PRO A 124 23.44 -0.02 -24.67
C PRO A 124 24.12 -0.15 -23.29
N VAL A 125 25.01 0.77 -22.91
CA VAL A 125 25.79 0.68 -21.65
C VAL A 125 24.95 1.14 -20.45
N TYR A 126 24.87 0.30 -19.42
CA TYR A 126 24.14 0.61 -18.19
C TYR A 126 24.97 1.46 -17.23
N GLU A 127 24.53 2.70 -16.98
CA GLU A 127 25.10 3.57 -15.95
C GLU A 127 24.37 3.44 -14.61
N LYS A 128 25.14 3.25 -13.52
CA LYS A 128 24.59 3.19 -12.17
C LYS A 128 24.17 4.59 -11.70
N LYS A 129 22.91 4.72 -11.26
CA LYS A 129 22.41 5.98 -10.69
C LYS A 129 23.21 6.38 -9.45
N PRO A 130 23.58 7.67 -9.28
CA PRO A 130 24.32 8.12 -8.12
C PRO A 130 23.50 7.99 -6.84
N LYS A 131 24.17 7.60 -5.75
CA LYS A 131 23.54 7.42 -4.44
C LYS A 131 23.24 8.78 -3.83
N LYS A 132 21.95 9.08 -3.61
CA LYS A 132 21.55 10.32 -2.92
C LYS A 132 21.84 10.21 -1.42
N GLU A 133 22.54 11.20 -0.88
CA GLU A 133 22.71 11.35 0.56
C GLU A 133 21.48 12.03 1.16
N VAL A 134 20.82 11.36 2.11
CA VAL A 134 19.59 11.84 2.74
C VAL A 134 19.78 11.89 4.25
N LYS A 135 19.62 13.08 4.86
CA LYS A 135 19.58 13.25 6.31
C LYS A 135 18.31 12.58 6.88
N LYS A 136 18.47 11.53 7.69
CA LYS A 136 17.34 10.78 8.26
C LYS A 136 16.79 11.48 9.50
N LYS A 137 15.58 12.07 9.38
CA LYS A 137 14.79 12.58 10.51
C LYS A 137 13.69 11.57 10.87
N ARG A 138 13.43 11.40 12.18
CA ARG A 138 12.38 10.52 12.68
C ARG A 138 11.13 11.31 13.05
N TRP A 139 10.00 10.96 12.44
CA TRP A 139 8.69 11.59 12.70
C TRP A 139 7.82 10.78 13.69
N ASN A 140 8.08 9.47 13.81
CA ASN A 140 7.26 8.56 14.60
C ASN A 140 7.95 8.14 15.90
N ARG A 141 7.17 7.94 16.96
CA ARG A 141 7.68 7.48 18.25
C ARG A 141 8.39 6.12 18.13
N PRO A 142 9.52 5.92 18.82
CA PRO A 142 10.16 4.61 18.92
C PRO A 142 9.31 3.62 19.70
N LYS A 143 9.44 2.33 19.32
CA LYS A 143 8.88 1.25 20.12
C LYS A 143 9.63 1.21 21.45
N MET A 144 8.90 1.35 22.54
CA MET A 144 9.44 1.34 23.90
C MET A 144 10.25 0.06 24.15
N SER A 145 11.41 0.20 24.79
CA SER A 145 12.27 -0.93 25.13
C SER A 145 11.60 -1.83 26.18
N LEU A 146 12.13 -3.04 26.36
CA LEU A 146 11.59 -3.98 27.35
C LEU A 146 11.76 -3.44 28.78
N ALA A 147 12.94 -2.88 29.11
CA ALA A 147 13.24 -2.29 30.41
C ALA A 147 12.26 -1.15 30.74
N GLN A 148 12.11 -0.19 29.82
CA GLN A 148 11.16 0.93 29.95
C GLN A 148 9.72 0.47 30.22
N LYS A 149 9.29 -0.65 29.62
CA LYS A 149 7.96 -1.22 29.88
C LYS A 149 7.85 -1.81 31.29
N LYS A 150 8.88 -2.53 31.75
CA LYS A 150 8.91 -3.12 33.09
C LYS A 150 8.93 -2.04 34.17
N ASP A 151 9.80 -1.04 34.02
CA ASP A 151 9.92 0.06 34.97
C ASP A 151 8.62 0.87 35.05
N ARG A 152 7.98 1.11 33.90
CA ARG A 152 6.67 1.78 33.86
C ARG A 152 5.60 1.02 34.64
N VAL A 153 5.62 -0.31 34.61
CA VAL A 153 4.67 -1.12 35.41
C VAL A 153 5.00 -1.01 36.90
N ALA A 154 6.27 -1.09 37.27
CA ALA A 154 6.71 -0.95 38.66
C ALA A 154 6.33 0.43 39.23
N GLN A 155 6.62 1.50 38.49
CA GLN A 155 6.27 2.87 38.86
C GLN A 155 4.77 3.05 39.06
N LYS A 156 3.93 2.47 38.19
CA LYS A 156 2.46 2.51 38.33
C LYS A 156 1.95 1.78 39.56
N LYS A 157 2.53 0.62 39.89
CA LYS A 157 2.18 -0.11 41.12
C LYS A 157 2.57 0.71 42.36
N ALA A 158 3.78 1.24 42.39
CA ALA A 158 4.28 2.06 43.49
C ALA A 158 3.50 3.37 43.66
N SER A 159 3.06 4.01 42.57
CA SER A 159 2.20 5.21 42.68
C SER A 159 0.82 4.88 43.22
N PHE A 160 0.26 3.72 42.88
CA PHE A 160 -1.05 3.30 43.37
C PHE A 160 -1.04 3.01 44.86
N LEU A 161 -0.04 2.26 45.34
CA LEU A 161 0.11 1.96 46.78
C LEU A 161 0.25 3.24 47.60
N ARG A 162 1.14 4.16 47.16
CA ARG A 162 1.29 5.47 47.81
C ARG A 162 0.00 6.30 47.83
N ALA A 163 -0.85 6.18 46.81
CA ALA A 163 -2.12 6.89 46.79
C ALA A 163 -3.14 6.28 47.76
N GLN A 164 -3.16 4.95 47.90
CA GLN A 164 -4.02 4.28 48.89
C GLN A 164 -3.58 4.57 50.32
N GLU A 165 -2.27 4.54 50.59
CA GLU A 165 -1.70 4.88 51.91
C GLU A 165 -2.11 6.30 52.31
N ARG A 166 -1.89 7.28 51.43
CA ARG A 166 -2.28 8.67 51.67
C ARG A 166 -3.78 8.88 51.84
N ALA A 167 -4.60 8.14 51.09
CA ALA A 167 -6.06 8.21 51.20
C ALA A 167 -6.59 7.52 52.46
N ALA A 168 -5.80 6.64 53.08
CA ALA A 168 -6.14 6.00 54.35
C ALA A 168 -5.67 6.82 55.56
N GLU A 169 -4.63 7.65 55.38
CA GLU A 169 -4.12 8.58 56.39
C GLU A 169 -4.90 9.92 56.45
N SER A 170 -5.72 10.21 55.44
CA SER A 170 -6.60 11.39 55.35
C SER A 170 -8.04 11.07 55.73
#